data_AF-A0A812LB48-F1
#
_entry.id   AF-A0A812LB48-F1
#
_cell.length_a   1.000
_cell.length_b   1.000
_cell.length_c   1.000
_cell.angle_alpha   90.00
_cell.angle_beta   90.00
_cell.angle_gamma   90.00
#
_symmetry.space_group_name_H-M   'P 1'
#
loop_
_entity.id
_entity.type
_entity.pdbx_description
1 polymer ?
#
loop_
_entity_poly.entity_id
_entity_poly.type
_entity_poly.pdbx_seq_one_letter_code
_entity_poly.pdbx_strand_id
1 'polypeptide(L)'
;MIPLGAPAPINVGPPTPEMLEKMRRIRFCVIGTFMAAVGRFCTGDIPINEILSGIVGIFLLSDDPNVAPCYACLANSPLGQCTVGGHGLSCVMAYSFLAGLNAIFLTLKLLVGGPFVLVSFICQGAGAYQGLKLHNLLNANMANVDGPMGPMLAGPMLQRGGNNFPGPQAPNEPQAPTFQAFQGTGMRLGG
;
A
#
# COMPACT_ATOMS: atom_id res chain seq x y z
N MET A 1 -13.40 -1.45 -19.75
CA MET A 1 -12.45 -1.60 -18.63
C MET A 1 -12.82 -2.90 -17.94
N ILE A 2 -12.04 -3.96 -18.15
CA ILE A 2 -12.32 -5.26 -17.54
C ILE A 2 -12.13 -5.08 -16.03
N PRO A 3 -13.13 -5.40 -15.18
CA PRO A 3 -12.95 -5.40 -13.74
C PRO A 3 -11.99 -6.54 -13.40
N LEU A 4 -10.69 -6.26 -13.42
CA LEU A 4 -9.73 -7.10 -12.72
C LEU A 4 -10.21 -7.14 -11.27
N GLY A 5 -10.59 -8.33 -10.80
CA GLY A 5 -11.03 -8.53 -9.43
C GLY A 5 -10.01 -7.92 -8.49
N ALA A 6 -10.41 -6.86 -7.79
CA ALA A 6 -9.56 -6.23 -6.80
C ALA A 6 -9.20 -7.32 -5.78
N PRO A 7 -7.91 -7.54 -5.47
CA PRO A 7 -7.53 -8.45 -4.41
C PRO A 7 -8.28 -8.03 -3.15
N ALA A 8 -8.92 -9.00 -2.49
CA ALA A 8 -9.68 -8.74 -1.28
C ALA A 8 -8.78 -7.98 -0.29
N PRO A 9 -9.30 -6.95 0.40
CA PRO A 9 -8.52 -6.21 1.36
C PRO A 9 -7.98 -7.22 2.38
N ILE A 10 -6.66 -7.35 2.43
CA ILE A 10 -6.00 -8.18 3.42
C ILE A 10 -6.33 -7.53 4.75
N ASN A 11 -7.30 -8.10 5.46
CA ASN A 11 -7.73 -7.62 6.76
C ASN A 11 -6.68 -8.09 7.78
N VAL A 12 -5.49 -7.50 7.68
CA VAL A 12 -4.42 -7.69 8.65
C VAL A 12 -4.98 -7.16 9.97
N GLY A 13 -4.97 -8.01 11.01
CA GLY A 13 -5.37 -7.58 12.35
C GLY A 13 -4.60 -6.34 12.81
N PRO A 14 -4.97 -5.74 13.96
CA PRO A 14 -4.32 -4.54 14.45
C PRO A 14 -2.79 -4.70 14.44
N PRO A 15 -2.04 -3.73 13.87
CA PRO A 15 -0.62 -3.88 13.62
C PRO A 15 0.13 -4.14 14.93
N THR A 16 0.89 -5.23 14.96
CA THR A 16 1.65 -5.60 16.16
C THR A 16 2.69 -4.51 16.48
N PRO A 17 3.06 -4.31 17.76
CA PRO A 17 4.00 -3.25 18.14
C PRO A 17 5.37 -3.40 17.44
N GLU A 18 5.79 -4.62 17.12
CA GLU A 18 7.04 -4.88 16.38
C GLU A 18 6.97 -4.35 14.93
N MET A 19 5.80 -4.46 14.28
CA MET A 19 5.60 -3.92 12.93
C MET A 19 5.64 -2.40 12.92
N LEU A 20 5.04 -1.76 13.93
CA LEU A 20 5.06 -0.30 14.08
C LEU A 20 6.48 0.23 14.30
N GLU A 21 7.32 -0.49 15.04
CA GLU A 21 8.72 -0.10 15.22
C GLU A 21 9.49 -0.11 13.88
N LYS A 22 9.27 -1.13 13.05
CA LYS A 22 9.90 -1.20 11.72
C LYS A 22 9.37 -0.14 10.76
N MET A 23 8.07 0.15 10.79
CA MET A 23 7.51 1.26 10.02
C MET A 23 8.15 2.60 10.37
N ARG A 24 8.42 2.87 11.65
CA ARG A 24 9.15 4.08 12.07
C ARG A 24 10.56 4.17 11.46
N ARG A 25 11.29 3.05 11.38
CA ARG A 25 12.61 3.01 10.74
C ARG A 25 12.51 3.27 9.23
N ILE A 26 11.51 2.68 8.57
CA ILE A 26 11.26 2.92 7.15
C ILE A 26 10.90 4.39 6.89
N ARG A 27 10.15 5.05 7.79
CA ARG A 27 9.88 6.49 7.71
C ARG A 27 11.15 7.34 7.57
N PHE A 28 12.13 7.11 8.43
CA PHE A 28 13.41 7.82 8.33
C PHE A 28 14.15 7.52 7.03
N CYS A 29 14.05 6.28 6.52
CA CYS A 29 14.62 5.93 5.22
C CYS A 29 13.94 6.68 4.08
N VAL A 30 12.60 6.75 4.06
CA VAL A 30 11.83 7.46 3.03
C VAL A 30 12.13 8.97 3.05
N ILE A 31 12.15 9.59 4.24
CA ILE A 31 12.52 11.01 4.37
C ILE A 31 13.96 11.23 3.90
N GLY A 32 14.89 10.35 4.29
CA GLY A 32 16.28 10.39 3.83
C GLY A 32 16.42 10.28 2.31
N THR A 33 15.63 9.43 1.66
CA THR A 33 15.58 9.31 0.20
C THR A 33 15.12 10.61 -0.45
N PHE A 34 14.09 11.29 0.08
CA PHE A 34 13.66 12.59 -0.45
C PHE A 34 14.71 13.68 -0.23
N MET A 35 15.34 13.73 0.95
CA MET A 35 16.42 14.68 1.23
C MET A 35 17.61 14.47 0.29
N ALA A 36 17.98 13.21 0.03
CA ALA A 36 19.02 12.88 -0.94
C ALA A 36 18.61 13.27 -2.36
N ALA A 37 17.37 13.00 -2.77
CA ALA A 37 16.86 13.35 -4.08
C ALA A 37 16.88 14.87 -4.32
N VAL A 38 16.47 15.67 -3.34
CA VAL A 38 16.55 17.14 -3.37
C VAL A 38 18.01 17.60 -3.45
N GLY A 39 18.91 17.02 -2.64
CA GLY A 39 20.33 17.33 -2.69
C GLY A 39 20.95 17.05 -4.07
N ARG A 40 20.56 15.94 -4.70
CA ARG A 40 20.98 15.62 -6.06
C ARG A 40 20.42 16.58 -7.09
N PHE A 41 19.16 16.99 -6.94
CA PHE A 41 18.54 18.01 -7.79
C PHE A 41 19.30 19.33 -7.73
N CYS A 42 19.73 19.76 -6.54
CA CYS A 42 20.58 20.95 -6.36
C CYS A 42 21.96 20.81 -7.02
N THR A 43 22.47 19.59 -7.19
CA THR A 43 23.73 19.32 -7.92
C THR A 43 23.56 19.14 -9.44
N GLY A 44 22.34 19.28 -9.97
CA GLY A 44 22.03 19.17 -11.40
C GLY A 44 21.68 17.75 -11.88
N ASP A 45 21.67 16.76 -10.98
CA ASP A 45 21.22 15.40 -11.26
C ASP A 45 19.70 15.29 -11.06
N ILE A 46 18.97 14.65 -11.97
CA ILE A 46 17.52 14.39 -11.82
C ILE A 46 17.29 12.93 -11.41
N PRO A 47 17.13 12.61 -10.11
CA PRO A 47 17.03 11.24 -9.63
C PRO A 47 15.59 10.69 -9.69
N ILE A 48 15.03 10.56 -10.89
CA ILE A 48 13.63 10.10 -11.09
C ILE A 48 13.34 8.79 -10.35
N ASN A 49 14.27 7.84 -10.40
CA ASN A 49 14.12 6.54 -9.74
C ASN A 49 14.02 6.65 -8.20
N GLU A 50 14.76 7.58 -7.59
CA GLU A 50 14.73 7.82 -6.15
C GLU A 50 13.41 8.46 -5.74
N ILE A 51 12.91 9.40 -6.56
CA ILE A 51 11.61 10.06 -6.36
C ILE A 51 10.48 9.03 -6.44
N LEU A 52 10.47 8.15 -7.44
CA LEU A 52 9.46 7.10 -7.57
C LEU A 52 9.48 6.13 -6.39
N SER A 53 10.67 5.71 -5.95
CA SER A 53 10.82 4.87 -4.75
C SER A 53 10.34 5.58 -3.47
N GLY A 54 10.63 6.88 -3.33
CA GLY A 54 10.13 7.70 -2.23
C GLY A 54 8.61 7.83 -2.23
N ILE A 55 7.99 8.02 -3.39
CA ILE A 55 6.53 8.06 -3.55
C ILE A 55 5.88 6.74 -3.10
N VAL A 56 6.41 5.61 -3.56
CA VAL A 56 5.92 4.27 -3.13
C VAL A 56 6.11 4.10 -1.62
N GLY A 57 7.20 4.64 -1.06
CA GLY A 57 7.43 4.71 0.38
C GLY A 57 6.39 5.54 1.12
N ILE A 58 5.87 6.64 0.54
CA ILE A 58 4.77 7.40 1.15
C ILE A 58 3.47 6.59 1.15
N PHE A 59 3.17 5.88 0.07
CA PHE A 59 2.00 4.98 0.03
C PHE A 59 2.09 3.84 1.05
N LEU A 60 3.30 3.34 1.33
CA LEU A 60 3.57 2.40 2.40
C LEU A 60 3.29 2.99 3.79
N LEU A 61 3.60 4.28 3.98
CA LEU A 61 3.42 5.03 5.22
C LEU A 61 2.03 5.67 5.34
N SER A 62 1.01 5.18 4.62
CA SER A 62 -0.36 5.74 4.69
C SER A 62 -0.93 5.76 6.11
N ASP A 63 -0.56 4.77 6.92
CA ASP A 63 -1.06 4.59 8.29
C ASP A 63 -0.31 5.49 9.31
N ASP A 64 0.65 6.29 8.83
CA ASP A 64 1.47 7.14 9.64
C ASP A 64 0.89 8.56 9.77
N PRO A 65 0.55 9.03 11.00
CA PRO A 65 -0.06 10.34 11.17
C PRO A 65 0.85 11.50 10.73
N ASN A 66 2.18 11.29 10.68
CA ASN A 66 3.12 12.33 10.27
C ASN A 66 3.24 12.46 8.74
N VAL A 67 2.88 11.40 8.00
CA VAL A 67 3.00 11.34 6.53
C VAL A 67 1.62 11.42 5.86
N ALA A 68 0.54 11.29 6.64
CA ALA A 68 -0.85 11.45 6.22
C ALA A 68 -1.12 12.64 5.27
N PRO A 69 -0.64 13.88 5.52
CA PRO A 69 -0.90 14.99 4.59
C PRO A 69 -0.21 14.80 3.23
N CYS A 70 1.03 14.30 3.21
CA CYS A 70 1.72 13.98 1.96
C CYS A 70 1.01 12.86 1.20
N TYR A 71 0.56 11.83 1.92
CA TYR A 71 -0.26 10.77 1.34
C TYR A 71 -1.55 11.32 0.73
N ALA A 72 -2.27 12.20 1.44
CA ALA A 72 -3.51 12.80 0.94
C ALA A 72 -3.27 13.59 -0.37
N CYS A 73 -2.16 14.34 -0.46
CA CYS A 73 -1.78 15.02 -1.70
C CYS A 73 -1.50 14.03 -2.84
N LEU A 74 -0.78 12.94 -2.57
CA LEU A 74 -0.46 11.92 -3.58
C LEU A 74 -1.67 11.08 -4.00
N ALA A 75 -2.57 10.78 -3.07
CA ALA A 75 -3.80 10.04 -3.33
C ALA A 75 -4.76 10.83 -4.25
N ASN A 76 -4.75 12.17 -4.16
CA ASN A 76 -5.50 13.06 -5.07
C ASN A 76 -4.82 13.25 -6.43
N SER A 77 -3.59 12.77 -6.60
CA SER A 77 -2.87 12.82 -7.87
C SER A 77 -3.21 11.61 -8.76
N PRO A 78 -2.83 11.60 -10.05
CA PRO A 78 -2.98 10.43 -10.92
C PRO A 78 -2.34 9.14 -10.36
N LEU A 79 -1.36 9.26 -9.47
CA LEU A 79 -0.72 8.13 -8.80
C LEU A 79 -1.65 7.42 -7.82
N GLY A 80 -2.68 8.10 -7.30
CA GLY A 80 -3.70 7.49 -6.46
C GLY A 80 -4.45 6.37 -7.20
N GLN A 81 -4.64 6.49 -8.51
CA GLN A 81 -5.27 5.44 -9.32
C GLN A 81 -4.40 4.17 -9.42
N CYS A 82 -3.08 4.30 -9.24
CA CYS A 82 -2.17 3.14 -9.19
C CYS A 82 -2.28 2.38 -7.86
N THR A 83 -2.96 2.94 -6.85
CA THR A 83 -3.17 2.30 -5.54
C THR A 83 -4.52 1.62 -5.40
N VAL A 84 -5.29 1.55 -6.50
CA VAL A 84 -6.57 0.83 -6.56
C VAL A 84 -6.30 -0.65 -6.30
N GLY A 85 -6.55 -1.10 -5.07
CA GLY A 85 -6.33 -2.49 -4.64
C GLY A 85 -5.30 -2.68 -3.53
N GLY A 86 -4.65 -1.61 -3.03
CA GLY A 86 -3.81 -1.73 -1.84
C GLY A 86 -3.04 -0.46 -1.47
N HIS A 87 -3.07 -0.11 -0.17
CA HIS A 87 -2.23 0.91 0.45
C HIS A 87 -1.63 0.36 1.76
N GLY A 88 -0.68 1.10 2.34
CA GLY A 88 -0.02 0.68 3.57
C GLY A 88 0.84 -0.55 3.36
N LEU A 89 0.65 -1.57 4.21
CA LEU A 89 1.50 -2.76 4.26
C LEU A 89 1.50 -3.60 2.96
N SER A 90 0.48 -3.52 2.12
CA SER A 90 0.46 -4.19 0.82
C SER A 90 1.56 -3.68 -0.13
N CYS A 91 1.99 -2.43 0.05
CA CYS A 91 3.03 -1.80 -0.78
C CYS A 91 4.45 -2.19 -0.33
N VAL A 92 4.63 -2.94 0.76
CA VAL A 92 5.96 -3.22 1.34
C VAL A 92 6.88 -3.96 0.37
N MET A 93 6.34 -4.92 -0.38
CA MET A 93 7.13 -5.70 -1.32
C MET A 93 7.56 -4.83 -2.51
N ALA A 94 6.64 -4.04 -3.06
CA ALA A 94 6.93 -3.10 -4.14
C ALA A 94 7.98 -2.06 -3.72
N TYR A 95 7.83 -1.47 -2.52
CA TYR A 95 8.82 -0.55 -1.95
C TYR A 95 10.19 -1.22 -1.80
N SER A 96 10.25 -2.40 -1.19
CA SER A 96 11.51 -3.11 -0.94
C SER A 96 12.24 -3.46 -2.23
N PHE A 97 11.49 -3.90 -3.24
CA PHE A 97 12.04 -4.23 -4.56
C PHE A 97 12.59 -2.98 -5.26
N LEU A 98 11.82 -1.90 -5.33
CA LEU A 98 12.26 -0.65 -5.94
C LEU A 98 13.46 -0.03 -5.21
N ALA A 99 13.42 0.01 -3.89
CA ALA A 99 14.54 0.49 -3.08
C ALA A 99 15.79 -0.38 -3.27
N GLY A 100 15.63 -1.70 -3.36
CA GLY A 100 16.72 -2.64 -3.60
C GLY A 100 17.36 -2.45 -4.98
N LEU A 101 16.56 -2.35 -6.05
CA LEU A 101 17.06 -2.08 -7.40
C LEU A 101 17.80 -0.75 -7.47
N ASN A 102 17.24 0.30 -6.87
CA ASN A 102 17.89 1.59 -6.85
C ASN A 102 19.20 1.57 -6.06
N ALA A 103 19.29 0.84 -4.94
CA ALA A 103 20.53 0.66 -4.20
C ALA A 103 21.63 -0.02 -5.04
N ILE A 104 21.28 -1.00 -5.89
CA ILE A 104 22.22 -1.63 -6.83
C ILE A 104 22.74 -0.60 -7.84
N PHE A 105 21.86 0.18 -8.47
CA PHE A 105 22.28 1.23 -9.40
C PHE A 105 23.11 2.33 -8.74
N LEU A 106 22.81 2.66 -7.48
CA LEU A 106 23.59 3.62 -6.70
C LEU A 106 24.99 3.11 -6.34
N THR A 107 25.16 1.80 -6.19
CA THR A 107 26.48 1.18 -5.96
C THR A 107 27.42 1.48 -7.11
N LEU A 108 26.94 1.41 -8.36
CA LEU A 108 27.74 1.77 -9.54
C LEU A 108 28.08 3.26 -9.58
N LYS A 109 27.16 4.11 -9.11
CA LYS A 109 27.36 5.56 -9.03
C LYS A 109 28.18 6.00 -7.83
N LEU A 110 28.46 5.12 -6.87
CA LEU A 110 29.14 5.46 -5.62
C LEU A 110 30.59 5.89 -5.83
N LEU A 111 31.22 5.42 -6.91
CA LEU A 111 32.60 5.78 -7.27
C LEU A 111 32.75 7.17 -7.89
N VAL A 112 31.66 7.74 -8.42
CA VAL A 112 31.65 9.01 -9.16
C VAL A 112 30.74 10.05 -8.50
N GLY A 113 29.84 9.59 -7.62
CA GLY A 113 28.80 10.38 -7.02
C GLY A 113 29.25 11.23 -5.83
N GLY A 114 28.61 12.37 -5.63
CA GLY A 114 28.78 13.20 -4.44
C GLY A 114 28.16 12.58 -3.17
N PRO A 115 28.27 13.28 -2.02
CA PRO A 115 27.81 12.77 -0.72
C PRO A 115 26.32 12.42 -0.68
N PHE A 116 25.48 13.10 -1.48
CA PHE A 116 24.05 12.78 -1.58
C PHE A 116 23.78 11.39 -2.17
N VAL A 117 24.67 10.87 -3.03
CA VAL A 117 24.57 9.50 -3.56
C VAL A 117 24.79 8.47 -2.46
N LEU A 118 25.75 8.73 -1.56
CA LEU A 118 26.02 7.87 -0.41
C LEU A 118 24.83 7.85 0.57
N VAL A 119 24.24 9.02 0.86
CA VAL A 119 23.04 9.11 1.70
C VAL A 119 21.89 8.34 1.08
N SER A 120 21.64 8.53 -0.22
CA SER A 120 20.61 7.79 -0.97
C SER A 120 20.85 6.29 -0.91
N PHE A 121 22.09 5.83 -1.11
CA PHE A 121 22.47 4.42 -1.04
C PHE A 121 22.18 3.81 0.33
N ILE A 122 22.59 4.48 1.42
CA ILE A 122 22.35 4.01 2.79
C ILE A 122 20.85 3.96 3.09
N CYS A 123 20.11 5.02 2.77
CA CYS A 123 18.67 5.09 3.03
C CYS A 123 17.89 4.02 2.26
N GLN A 124 18.23 3.79 0.99
CA GLN A 124 17.54 2.80 0.18
C GLN A 124 17.94 1.37 0.52
N GLY A 125 19.22 1.12 0.80
CA GLY A 125 19.68 -0.18 1.29
C GLY A 125 19.04 -0.55 2.63
N ALA A 126 19.02 0.39 3.58
CA ALA A 126 18.35 0.21 4.86
C ALA A 126 16.82 0.05 4.68
N GLY A 127 16.20 0.85 3.82
CA GLY A 127 14.78 0.78 3.50
C GLY A 127 14.39 -0.57 2.91
N ALA A 128 15.14 -1.08 1.93
CA ALA A 128 14.94 -2.39 1.32
C ALA A 128 15.09 -3.52 2.34
N TYR A 129 16.14 -3.48 3.17
CA TYR A 129 16.35 -4.48 4.23
C TYR A 129 15.21 -4.49 5.25
N GLN A 130 14.80 -3.32 5.75
CA GLN A 130 13.69 -3.23 6.71
C GLN A 130 12.36 -3.63 6.08
N GLY A 131 12.13 -3.29 4.82
CA GLY A 131 10.94 -3.68 4.08
C GLY A 131 10.83 -5.19 3.87
N LEU A 132 11.92 -5.86 3.50
CA LEU A 132 11.97 -7.33 3.44
C LEU A 132 11.74 -7.97 4.81
N LYS A 133 12.35 -7.42 5.87
CA LYS A 133 12.16 -7.91 7.23
C LYS A 133 10.71 -7.73 7.69
N LEU A 134 10.05 -6.64 7.29
CA LEU A 134 8.64 -6.39 7.57
C LEU A 134 7.73 -7.32 6.77
N HIS A 135 8.06 -7.60 5.50
CA HIS A 135 7.36 -8.57 4.67
C HIS A 135 7.41 -9.98 5.27
N ASN A 136 8.58 -10.41 5.75
CA ASN A 136 8.74 -11.70 6.40
C ASN A 136 7.92 -11.80 7.71
N LEU A 137 7.81 -10.72 8.48
CA LEU A 137 6.93 -10.67 9.65
C LEU A 137 5.45 -10.76 9.27
N LEU A 138 5.03 -10.07 8.20
CA LEU A 138 3.67 -10.14 7.69
C LEU A 138 3.30 -11.57 7.30
N ASN A 139 4.18 -12.23 6.55
CA ASN A 139 3.97 -13.62 6.13
C ASN A 139 3.95 -14.58 7.33
N ALA A 140 4.82 -14.38 8.32
CA ALA A 140 4.83 -15.17 9.55
C ALA A 140 3.54 -14.97 10.37
N ASN A 141 3.00 -13.74 10.44
CA ASN A 141 1.74 -13.49 11.11
C ASN A 141 0.56 -14.14 10.39
N MET A 142 0.52 -14.08 9.06
CA MET A 142 -0.52 -14.75 8.26
C MET A 142 -0.49 -16.27 8.48
N ALA A 143 0.70 -16.89 8.47
CA ALA A 143 0.84 -18.32 8.73
C ALA A 143 0.36 -18.75 10.13
N ASN A 144 0.41 -17.85 11.12
CA ASN A 144 -0.10 -18.12 12.47
C ASN A 144 -1.61 -17.89 12.61
N VAL A 145 -2.21 -17.05 11.76
CA VAL A 145 -3.68 -16.86 11.72
C VAL A 145 -4.35 -18.11 11.14
N ASP A 146 -3.64 -18.83 10.25
CA ASP A 146 -4.00 -20.17 9.76
C ASP A 146 -3.61 -21.29 10.77
N GLY A 147 -3.91 -21.11 12.07
CA GLY A 147 -4.09 -22.27 12.97
C GLY A 147 -5.05 -23.28 12.31
N PRO A 148 -5.05 -24.59 12.67
CA PRO A 148 -5.56 -25.70 11.84
C PRO A 148 -7.02 -25.52 11.41
N MET A 149 -7.24 -24.70 10.40
CA MET A 149 -8.47 -24.61 9.65
C MET A 149 -8.34 -25.73 8.64
N GLY A 150 -9.15 -26.78 8.88
CA GLY A 150 -9.34 -27.85 7.92
C GLY A 150 -9.63 -27.31 6.52
N PRO A 151 -9.51 -28.15 5.49
CA PRO A 151 -9.55 -27.73 4.10
C PRO A 151 -10.79 -26.87 3.84
N MET A 152 -10.59 -25.55 3.72
CA MET A 152 -11.64 -24.62 3.31
C MET A 152 -11.92 -24.91 1.84
N LEU A 153 -12.84 -25.84 1.66
CA LEU A 153 -13.58 -26.05 0.44
C LEU A 153 -14.07 -24.69 -0.06
N ALA A 154 -13.80 -24.44 -1.35
CA ALA A 154 -14.24 -23.31 -2.12
C ALA A 154 -15.72 -22.95 -1.84
N GLY A 155 -15.94 -21.92 -1.02
CA GLY A 155 -17.25 -21.31 -0.86
C GLY A 155 -17.47 -20.27 -1.96
N PRO A 156 -18.64 -20.24 -2.62
CA PRO A 156 -18.91 -19.30 -3.70
C PRO A 156 -18.98 -17.87 -3.16
N MET A 157 -18.17 -16.98 -3.74
CA MET A 157 -18.25 -15.53 -3.59
C MET A 157 -19.65 -15.06 -4.00
N LEU A 158 -20.49 -14.73 -3.02
CA LEU A 158 -21.60 -13.83 -3.25
C LEU A 158 -21.87 -13.05 -1.96
N GLN A 159 -21.99 -11.73 -2.14
CA GLN A 159 -22.74 -10.82 -1.28
C GLN A 159 -22.00 -10.22 -0.08
N ARG A 160 -21.30 -9.10 -0.33
CA ARG A 160 -21.27 -8.00 0.65
C ARG A 160 -21.16 -6.64 -0.03
N GLY A 161 -22.33 -6.12 -0.43
CA GLY A 161 -22.51 -4.70 -0.70
C GLY A 161 -22.74 -3.95 0.63
N GLY A 162 -22.12 -2.77 0.76
CA GLY A 162 -22.32 -1.89 1.91
C GLY A 162 -21.22 -0.85 2.07
N ASN A 163 -21.05 0.03 1.08
CA ASN A 163 -20.27 1.25 1.23
C ASN A 163 -21.08 2.25 2.10
N ASN A 164 -20.72 2.38 3.38
CA ASN A 164 -21.11 3.51 4.21
C ASN A 164 -19.88 4.40 4.43
N PHE A 165 -19.66 5.34 3.50
CA PHE A 165 -18.88 6.54 3.77
C PHE A 165 -19.81 7.76 3.62
N PRO A 166 -19.81 8.70 4.59
CA PRO A 166 -20.63 9.91 4.50
C PRO A 166 -20.02 10.85 3.46
N GLY A 167 -20.63 10.91 2.28
CA GLY A 167 -20.36 11.95 1.29
C GLY A 167 -21.06 13.27 1.64
N PRO A 168 -20.65 14.39 1.01
CA PRO A 168 -21.35 15.68 1.14
C PRO A 168 -22.79 15.55 0.64
N GLN A 169 -23.76 16.03 1.42
CA GLN A 169 -25.18 16.05 1.04
C GLN A 169 -25.37 16.89 -0.23
N ALA A 170 -25.65 16.21 -1.35
CA ALA A 170 -26.18 16.84 -2.55
C ALA A 170 -27.67 17.19 -2.35
N PRO A 171 -28.20 18.22 -3.05
CA PRO A 171 -29.60 18.62 -2.94
C PRO A 171 -30.54 17.50 -3.42
N ASN A 172 -31.64 17.29 -2.69
CA ASN A 172 -32.68 16.30 -2.96
C ASN A 172 -33.15 16.31 -4.43
N GLU A 173 -32.72 15.31 -5.21
CA GLU A 173 -33.40 14.93 -6.44
C GLU A 173 -34.51 13.89 -6.13
N PRO A 174 -35.66 13.93 -6.83
CA PRO A 174 -36.76 12.98 -6.62
C PRO A 174 -36.31 11.54 -6.91
N GLN A 175 -36.41 10.66 -5.89
CA GLN A 175 -36.11 9.24 -6.02
C GLN A 175 -37.04 8.55 -7.04
N ALA A 176 -36.45 7.94 -8.05
CA ALA A 176 -37.17 7.02 -8.95
C ALA A 176 -37.57 5.73 -8.20
N PRO A 177 -38.76 5.17 -8.46
CA PRO A 177 -39.27 4.00 -7.77
C PRO A 177 -38.37 2.78 -7.98
N THR A 178 -37.91 2.21 -6.87
CA THR A 178 -37.04 1.03 -6.85
C THR A 178 -37.86 -0.23 -7.12
N PHE A 179 -37.58 -0.93 -8.21
CA PHE A 179 -38.24 -2.20 -8.54
C PHE A 179 -37.73 -3.32 -7.63
N GLN A 180 -38.53 -3.74 -6.65
CA GLN A 180 -38.25 -4.93 -5.85
C GLN A 180 -38.64 -6.18 -6.65
N ALA A 181 -37.64 -6.94 -7.10
CA ALA A 181 -37.86 -8.24 -7.73
C ALA A 181 -38.45 -9.22 -6.69
N PHE A 182 -39.59 -9.81 -7.04
CA PHE A 182 -40.36 -10.74 -6.24
C PHE A 182 -39.53 -12.01 -5.93
N GLN A 183 -38.99 -12.12 -4.70
CA GLN A 183 -38.36 -13.34 -4.22
C GLN A 183 -39.45 -14.35 -3.82
N GLY A 184 -39.95 -15.10 -4.80
CA GLY A 184 -40.90 -16.18 -4.57
C GLY A 184 -40.26 -17.31 -3.77
N THR A 185 -40.59 -17.41 -2.48
CA THR A 185 -40.26 -18.55 -1.63
C THR A 185 -41.21 -19.69 -1.98
N GLY A 186 -40.73 -20.64 -2.79
CA GLY A 186 -41.51 -21.81 -3.21
C GLY A 186 -41.79 -22.74 -2.03
N MET A 187 -43.01 -22.66 -1.50
CA MET A 187 -43.52 -23.57 -0.47
C MET A 187 -44.03 -24.85 -1.15
N ARG A 188 -43.24 -25.94 -1.09
CA ARG A 188 -43.68 -27.29 -1.50
C ARG A 188 -44.63 -27.84 -0.44
N LEU A 189 -45.92 -27.87 -0.74
CA LEU A 189 -46.89 -28.67 0.01
C LEU A 189 -46.80 -30.12 -0.48
N GLY A 190 -46.43 -31.02 0.43
CA GLY A 190 -46.56 -32.46 0.25
C GLY A 190 -48.01 -32.89 0.42
N GLY A 191 -48.42 -33.81 -0.45
CA GLY A 191 -49.67 -34.57 -0.43
C GLY A 191 -49.50 -35.77 -1.34
#